data_AF-A0ABD5W604-F1
#
_entry.id   AF-A0ABD5W604-F1
#
_cell.length_a   1.000
_cell.length_b   1.000
_cell.length_c   1.000
_cell.angle_alpha   90.00
_cell.angle_beta   90.00
_cell.angle_gamma   90.00
#
_symmetry.space_group_name_H-M   'P 1'
#
loop_
_entity.id
_entity.type
_entity.pdbx_description
1 polymer ?
#
loop_
_entity_poly.entity_id
_entity_poly.type
_entity_poly.pdbx_seq_one_letter_code
_entity_poly.pdbx_strand_id
1 'polypeptide(L)' 'MLGLRYFVCERCDSVHSGLEEPAACARCAAVAFAELPAGTGADAYFTRGLRGDR' A
#
# COMPACT_ATOMS: atom_id res chain seq x y z
N MET A 1 -0.25 -15.35 11.73
CA MET A 1 0.81 -14.49 11.17
C MET A 1 0.17 -13.15 10.87
N LEU A 2 0.50 -12.08 11.60
CA LEU A 2 -0.08 -10.76 11.35
C LEU A 2 0.61 -10.16 10.12
N GLY A 3 -0.15 -9.90 9.06
CA GLY A 3 0.38 -9.33 7.81
C GLY A 3 0.70 -7.85 8.00
N LEU A 4 1.87 -7.43 7.54
CA LEU A 4 2.21 -6.00 7.47
C LEU A 4 1.25 -5.30 6.50
N ARG A 5 0.63 -4.20 6.93
CA ARG A 5 -0.26 -3.36 6.10
C ARG A 5 0.44 -2.06 5.77
N TYR A 6 0.00 -1.44 4.68
CA TYR A 6 0.56 -0.17 4.19
C TYR A 6 -0.57 0.84 4.01
N PHE A 7 -0.34 2.07 4.47
CA PHE A 7 -1.29 3.17 4.43
C PHE A 7 -0.64 4.37 3.74
N VAL A 8 -1.30 4.95 2.74
CA VAL A 8 -0.85 6.17 2.06
C VAL A 8 -1.62 7.37 2.59
N CYS A 9 -0.91 8.44 2.95
CA CYS A 9 -1.55 9.70 3.33
C CYS A 9 -2.14 10.40 2.11
N GLU A 10 -3.45 10.66 2.10
CA GLU A 10 -4.14 11.28 0.95
C GLU A 10 -3.76 12.75 0.71
N ARG A 11 -3.00 13.37 1.64
CA ARG A 11 -2.59 14.77 1.54
C ARG A 11 -1.18 14.97 0.99
N CYS A 12 -0.25 14.08 1.33
CA CYS A 12 1.17 14.27 1.04
C CYS A 12 1.85 13.04 0.45
N ASP A 13 1.07 12.01 0.13
CA ASP A 13 1.49 10.75 -0.50
C ASP A 13 2.56 9.96 0.26
N SER A 14 2.79 10.30 1.54
CA SER A 14 3.71 9.56 2.39
C SER A 14 3.13 8.18 2.72
N VAL A 15 3.95 7.13 2.59
CA VAL A 15 3.57 5.75 2.90
C VAL A 15 4.00 5.39 4.31
N HIS A 16 3.09 4.75 5.05
CA HIS A 16 3.28 4.25 6.41
C HIS A 16 3.05 2.75 6.44
N SER A 17 3.90 2.00 7.16
CA SER A 17 3.74 0.56 7.36
C SER A 17 3.39 0.25 8.81
N GLY A 18 2.41 -0.62 9.04
CA GLY A 18 1.97 -0.97 10.39
C GLY A 18 0.97 -2.12 10.39
N LEU A 19 0.52 -2.52 11.58
CA LEU A 19 -0.57 -3.50 11.74
C LEU A 19 -1.96 -2.83 11.70
N GLU A 20 -1.99 -1.54 12.04
CA GLU A 20 -3.18 -0.70 12.14
C GLU A 20 -2.92 0.63 11.45
N GLU A 21 -4.01 1.32 11.09
CA GLU A 21 -3.94 2.63 10.46
C GLU A 21 -3.31 3.64 11.45
N PRO A 22 -2.33 4.45 11.01
CA PRO A 22 -1.72 5.46 11.88
C PRO A 22 -2.71 6.55 12.27
N ALA A 23 -2.68 6.99 13.53
CA ALA A 23 -3.56 8.06 14.01
C ALA A 23 -3.30 9.43 13.32
N ALA A 24 -2.07 9.68 12.85
CA ALA A 24 -1.72 10.89 12.11
C ALA A 24 -0.47 10.68 11.22
N CYS A 25 -0.40 11.44 10.12
CA CYS A 25 0.73 11.36 9.21
C CYS A 25 1.95 12.03 9.84
N ALA A 26 3.03 11.28 10.02
CA ALA A 26 4.28 11.78 10.59
C ALA A 26 4.92 12.94 9.79
N ARG A 27 4.50 13.17 8.53
CA ARG A 27 5.02 14.24 7.67
C ARG A 27 4.17 15.52 7.69
N CYS A 28 2.84 15.41 7.64
CA CYS A 28 1.96 16.57 7.47
C CYS A 28 0.84 16.68 8.51
N ALA A 29 0.82 15.79 9.50
CA ALA A 29 -0.18 15.68 10.57
C ALA A 29 -1.63 15.48 10.10
N ALA A 30 -1.87 15.20 8.82
CA ALA A 30 -3.19 14.80 8.33
C ALA A 30 -3.60 13.44 8.89
N VAL A 31 -4.92 13.22 8.99
CA VAL A 31 -5.52 11.99 9.53
C VAL A 31 -6.29 11.19 8.47
N ALA A 32 -6.13 11.56 7.20
CA ALA A 32 -6.77 10.91 6.06
C ALA A 32 -5.77 9.95 5.39
N PHE A 33 -6.16 8.67 5.32
CA PHE A 33 -5.35 7.59 4.76
C PHE A 33 -6.17 6.67 3.86
N ALA A 34 -5.49 6.10 2.87
CA ALA A 34 -5.98 4.97 2.11
C ALA A 34 -5.08 3.75 2.34
N GLU A 35 -5.66 2.59 2.63
CA GLU A 35 -4.90 1.35 2.73
C GLU A 35 -4.52 0.83 1.34
N LEU A 36 -3.24 0.49 1.17
CA LEU A 36 -2.77 -0.17 -0.04
C LEU A 36 -3.08 -1.67 0.04
N PRO A 37 -3.67 -2.26 -1.02
CA PRO A 37 -3.95 -3.68 -1.03
C PRO A 37 -2.66 -4.49 -0.86
N ALA A 38 -2.74 -5.58 -0.10
CA ALA A 38 -1.60 -6.46 0.22
C ALA A 38 -1.00 -7.19 -1.01
N GLY A 39 -1.65 -7.12 -2.18
CA GLY A 39 -1.10 -7.61 -3.43
C GLY A 39 -0.09 -6.60 -4.00
N THR A 40 1.05 -7.08 -4.49
CA THR A 40 2.01 -6.16 -5.07
C THR A 40 1.46 -5.69 -6.42
N GLY A 41 1.47 -4.39 -6.71
CA GLY A 41 1.21 -3.91 -8.07
C GLY A 41 2.17 -4.54 -9.10
N ALA A 42 3.31 -5.05 -8.62
CA ALA A 42 4.25 -5.87 -9.38
C ALA A 42 3.63 -7.18 -9.89
N ASP A 43 2.74 -7.83 -9.13
CA ASP A 43 2.06 -9.06 -9.58
C ASP A 43 1.27 -8.79 -10.86
N ALA A 44 0.56 -7.66 -10.96
CA ALA A 44 -0.14 -7.27 -12.18
C ALA A 44 0.81 -6.96 -13.35
N TYR A 45 1.99 -6.40 -13.06
CA TYR A 45 3.03 -6.13 -14.05
C TYR A 45 3.65 -7.42 -14.61
N PHE A 46 3.97 -8.39 -13.75
CA PHE A 46 4.65 -9.64 -14.14
C PHE A 46 3.69 -10.75 -14.62
N THR A 47 2.41 -10.71 -14.28
CA THR A 47 1.42 -11.71 -14.75
C THR A 47 0.88 -11.43 -16.16
N ARG A 48 1.06 -10.20 -16.69
CA ARG A 48 0.61 -9.84 -18.05
C ARG A 48 1.36 -10.58 -19.17
N GLY A 49 2.58 -11.07 -18.89
CA GLY A 49 3.40 -11.84 -19.83
C GLY A 49 3.25 -13.37 -19.74
N LEU A 50 2.60 -13.90 -18.69
CA LEU A 50 2.54 -15.35 -18.43
C LEU A 50 1.32 -16.06 -19.07
N ARG A 51 0.48 -15.33 -19.82
CA ARG A 51 -0.68 -15.90 -20.56
C ARG A 51 -0.43 -16.11 -22.06
N GLY A 52 0.82 -16.11 -22.49
CA GLY A 52 1.19 -16.33 -23.89
C GLY A 52 2.37 -17.29 -24.03
N ASP A 53 2.07 -18.43 -24.64
CA ASP A 53 3.00 -19.39 -25.26
C ASP A 53 3.68 -20.44 -24.34
N ARG A 54 2.92 -21.50 -24.03
CA ARG A 54 3.34 -22.90 -24.22
C ARG A 54 2.18 -23.88 -24.08
#